data_AF-A0A023FX45-F1
#
_entry.id   AF-A0A023FX45-F1
#
_cell.length_a   1.000
_cell.length_b   1.000
_cell.length_c   1.000
_cell.angle_alpha   90.00
_cell.angle_beta   90.00
_cell.angle_gamma   90.00
#
_symmetry.space_group_name_H-M   'P 1'
#
loop_
_entity.id
_entity.type
_entity.pdbx_description
1 polymer ?
#
loop_
_entity_poly.entity_id
_entity_poly.type
_entity_poly.pdbx_seq_one_letter_code
_entity_poly.pdbx_strand_id
1 'polypeptide(L)'
;AGGPAANVGDEPLRLCRDCRVLLDRRLSPPEQPPPLLAQYERMRKLMDEAEKLLPGYYRLIDGIRDGRQGLEEEAKVTRARLCRIAEQLDLVSRQMGCEGTTPRQLQLRGALRLAASHFLRQGLLGLPGLPKPQPQPEQGWSPSSVKALPEEEDPLAQQMAIIRGYIQQAKQSQRYEELASLEANLLELKQEYLRRTLGSPAK
;
A
#
# COMPACT_ATOMS: atom_id res chain seq x y z
N ALA A 1 54.34 -33.90 -41.92
CA ALA A 1 53.12 -34.71 -41.78
C ALA A 1 52.80 -34.81 -40.29
N GLY A 2 51.72 -34.18 -39.84
CA GLY A 2 51.28 -34.21 -38.45
C GLY A 2 50.58 -35.54 -38.14
N GLY A 3 51.02 -36.24 -37.10
CA GLY A 3 50.28 -37.34 -36.50
C GLY A 3 49.31 -36.80 -35.44
N PRO A 4 48.08 -37.33 -35.33
CA PRO A 4 47.14 -36.84 -34.34
C PRO A 4 47.59 -37.31 -32.95
N ALA A 5 47.80 -36.36 -32.04
CA ALA A 5 47.92 -36.63 -30.62
C ALA A 5 46.60 -37.25 -30.14
N ALA A 6 46.62 -38.53 -29.80
CA ALA A 6 45.49 -39.21 -29.19
C ALA A 6 45.22 -38.58 -27.82
N ASN A 7 44.00 -38.09 -27.63
CA ASN A 7 43.47 -37.59 -26.36
C ASN A 7 43.67 -38.63 -25.24
N VAL A 8 44.63 -38.43 -24.34
CA VAL A 8 44.77 -39.17 -23.08
C VAL A 8 43.84 -38.53 -22.03
N GLY A 9 42.54 -38.54 -22.29
CA GLY A 9 41.57 -37.80 -21.47
C GLY A 9 40.23 -38.46 -21.26
N ASP A 10 39.99 -39.65 -21.79
CA ASP A 10 38.67 -40.28 -21.71
C ASP A 10 38.75 -41.81 -21.78
N GLU A 11 39.58 -42.41 -20.91
CA GLU A 11 39.63 -43.87 -20.82
C GLU A 11 38.43 -44.36 -19.97
N PRO A 12 37.47 -45.10 -20.56
CA PRO A 12 36.26 -45.48 -19.86
C PRO A 12 36.58 -46.42 -18.70
N LEU A 13 36.08 -46.08 -17.51
CA LEU A 13 36.17 -46.91 -16.29
C LEU A 13 35.76 -48.36 -16.61
N ARG A 14 36.72 -49.29 -16.54
CA ARG A 14 36.48 -50.73 -16.66
C ARG A 14 35.85 -51.24 -15.37
N LEU A 15 34.57 -51.60 -15.44
CA LEU A 15 33.79 -52.11 -14.32
C LEU A 15 33.25 -53.49 -14.66
N CYS A 16 33.15 -54.39 -13.68
CA CYS A 16 32.37 -55.61 -13.86
C CYS A 16 30.89 -55.26 -14.07
N ARG A 17 30.11 -56.20 -14.60
CA ARG A 17 28.69 -55.99 -14.92
C ARG A 17 27.88 -55.48 -13.72
N ASP A 18 28.13 -56.03 -12.53
CA ASP A 18 27.40 -55.65 -11.31
C ASP A 18 27.79 -54.24 -10.83
N CYS A 19 29.09 -53.93 -10.82
CA CYS A 19 29.58 -52.59 -10.50
C CYS A 19 29.07 -51.53 -11.49
N ARG A 20 28.93 -51.90 -12.77
CA ARG A 20 28.37 -51.01 -13.80
C ARG A 20 26.91 -50.70 -13.51
N VAL A 21 26.08 -51.71 -13.19
CA VAL A 21 24.67 -51.51 -12.83
C VAL A 21 24.52 -50.64 -11.57
N LEU A 22 25.36 -50.86 -10.55
CA LEU A 22 25.33 -50.06 -9.33
C LEU A 22 25.77 -48.62 -9.57
N LEU A 23 26.80 -48.40 -10.39
CA LEU A 23 27.26 -47.06 -10.77
C LEU A 23 26.21 -46.36 -11.62
N ASP A 24 25.65 -47.02 -12.63
CA ASP A 24 24.60 -46.48 -13.49
C ASP A 24 23.37 -46.12 -12.65
N ARG A 25 22.98 -46.92 -11.65
CA ARG A 25 21.89 -46.56 -10.71
C ARG A 25 22.21 -45.35 -9.84
N ARG A 26 23.47 -45.17 -9.43
CA ARG A 26 23.92 -44.04 -8.60
C ARG A 26 24.07 -42.75 -9.40
N LEU A 27 24.54 -42.87 -10.64
CA LEU A 27 24.70 -41.76 -11.57
C LEU A 27 23.42 -41.42 -12.32
N SER A 28 22.47 -42.36 -12.41
CA SER A 28 21.14 -42.09 -12.94
C SER A 28 20.54 -40.99 -12.09
N PRO A 29 20.30 -39.79 -12.66
CA PRO A 29 19.55 -38.78 -11.94
C PRO A 29 18.19 -39.38 -11.60
N PRO A 30 17.63 -39.07 -10.41
CA PRO A 30 16.25 -39.47 -10.12
C PRO A 30 15.34 -38.87 -11.19
N GLU A 31 14.41 -39.65 -11.73
CA GLU A 31 13.46 -39.19 -12.77
C GLU A 31 12.65 -37.97 -12.32
N GLN A 32 12.49 -37.78 -11.00
CA GLN A 32 11.85 -36.62 -10.41
C GLN A 32 12.68 -36.04 -9.27
N PRO A 33 12.82 -34.70 -9.19
CA PRO A 33 13.52 -34.07 -8.09
C PRO A 33 12.83 -34.40 -6.76
N PRO A 34 13.59 -34.55 -5.66
CA PRO A 34 13.01 -34.78 -4.34
C PRO A 34 11.94 -33.73 -4.02
N PRO A 35 10.81 -34.11 -3.37
CA PRO A 35 9.71 -33.18 -3.09
C PRO A 35 10.15 -31.89 -2.40
N LEU A 36 11.13 -31.97 -1.49
CA LEU A 36 11.70 -30.81 -0.81
C LEU A 36 12.43 -29.86 -1.78
N LEU A 37 13.14 -30.38 -2.78
CA LEU A 37 13.80 -29.56 -3.78
C LEU A 37 12.77 -28.85 -4.67
N ALA A 38 11.73 -29.56 -5.09
CA ALA A 38 10.64 -28.97 -5.86
C ALA A 38 9.89 -27.87 -5.07
N GLN A 39 9.64 -28.09 -3.78
CA GLN A 39 9.06 -27.09 -2.87
C GLN A 39 9.96 -25.86 -2.75
N TYR A 40 11.26 -26.06 -2.58
CA TYR A 40 12.25 -24.98 -2.50
C TYR A 40 12.33 -24.16 -3.80
N GLU A 41 12.40 -24.83 -4.95
CA GLU A 41 12.44 -24.15 -6.25
C GLU A 41 11.17 -23.33 -6.49
N ARG A 42 10.00 -23.87 -6.12
CA ARG A 42 8.74 -23.13 -6.18
C ARG A 42 8.77 -21.91 -5.27
N MET A 43 9.25 -22.06 -4.04
CA MET A 43 9.40 -20.97 -3.08
C MET A 43 10.31 -19.87 -3.65
N ARG A 44 11.45 -20.25 -4.24
CA ARG A 44 12.41 -19.31 -4.85
C ARG A 44 11.79 -18.55 -6.03
N LYS A 45 11.09 -19.24 -6.92
CA LYS A 45 10.38 -18.61 -8.05
C LYS A 45 9.38 -17.54 -7.61
N LEU A 46 8.63 -17.81 -6.53
CA LEU A 46 7.68 -16.85 -5.97
C LEU A 46 8.39 -15.61 -5.41
N MET A 47 9.50 -15.79 -4.70
CA MET A 47 10.31 -14.68 -4.18
C MET A 47 10.88 -13.84 -5.33
N ASP A 48 11.45 -14.48 -6.36
CA ASP A 48 12.02 -13.78 -7.52
C ASP A 48 10.95 -13.00 -8.30
N GLU A 49 9.73 -13.52 -8.40
CA GLU A 49 8.60 -12.80 -9.04
C GLU A 49 8.20 -11.57 -8.23
N ALA A 50 8.10 -11.68 -6.90
CA ALA A 50 7.83 -10.56 -6.02
C ALA A 50 8.93 -9.48 -6.13
N GLU A 51 10.20 -9.87 -6.07
CA GLU A 51 11.34 -8.94 -6.18
C GLU A 51 11.33 -8.14 -7.48
N LYS A 52 10.88 -8.73 -8.59
CA LYS A 52 10.74 -8.02 -9.88
C LYS A 52 9.58 -7.03 -9.90
N LEU A 53 8.49 -7.33 -9.18
CA LEU A 53 7.29 -6.48 -9.14
C LEU A 53 7.43 -5.31 -8.15
N LEU A 54 8.18 -5.49 -7.07
CA LEU A 54 8.35 -4.49 -6.00
C LEU A 54 8.81 -3.12 -6.52
N PRO A 55 9.88 -2.99 -7.35
CA PRO A 55 10.31 -1.68 -7.87
C PRO A 55 9.25 -1.00 -8.73
N GLY A 56 8.44 -1.77 -9.47
CA GLY A 56 7.31 -1.24 -10.22
C GLY A 56 6.26 -0.65 -9.29
N TYR A 57 5.89 -1.40 -8.25
CA TYR A 57 4.91 -0.95 -7.26
C TYR A 57 5.35 0.33 -6.53
N TYR A 58 6.60 0.42 -6.07
CA TYR A 58 7.08 1.63 -5.40
C TYR A 58 7.05 2.86 -6.32
N ARG A 59 7.43 2.71 -7.60
CA ARG A 59 7.33 3.80 -8.59
C ARG A 59 5.88 4.28 -8.78
N LEU A 60 4.92 3.37 -8.76
CA LEU A 60 3.49 3.73 -8.84
C LEU A 60 3.05 4.50 -7.59
N ILE A 61 3.45 4.06 -6.41
CA ILE A 61 3.12 4.73 -5.14
C ILE A 61 3.72 6.14 -5.08
N ASP A 62 4.98 6.30 -5.48
CA ASP A 62 5.63 7.62 -5.52
C ASP A 62 4.96 8.52 -6.58
N GLY A 63 4.63 7.98 -7.75
CA GLY A 63 3.87 8.71 -8.78
C GLY A 63 2.50 9.18 -8.31
N ILE A 64 1.77 8.38 -7.51
CA ILE A 64 0.49 8.78 -6.92
C ILE A 64 0.70 9.89 -5.87
N ARG A 65 1.77 9.82 -5.05
CA ARG A 65 2.11 10.86 -4.08
C ARG A 65 2.47 12.18 -4.74
N ASP A 66 3.13 12.13 -5.89
CA ASP A 66 3.46 13.28 -6.73
C ASP A 66 2.23 13.86 -7.46
N GLY A 67 1.04 13.26 -7.30
CA GLY A 67 -0.22 13.75 -7.86
C GLY A 67 -0.51 13.29 -9.29
N ARG A 68 0.18 12.26 -9.82
CA ARG A 68 -0.11 11.71 -11.16
C ARG A 68 -1.39 10.89 -11.14
N GLN A 69 -2.34 11.28 -11.98
CA GLN A 69 -3.62 10.58 -12.14
C GLN A 69 -3.48 9.36 -13.07
N GLY A 70 -4.36 8.37 -12.91
CA GLY A 70 -4.41 7.17 -13.75
C GLY A 70 -3.52 6.00 -13.31
N LEU A 71 -2.61 6.21 -12.34
CA LEU A 71 -1.74 5.16 -11.80
C LEU A 71 -2.40 4.29 -10.72
N GLU A 72 -3.55 4.71 -10.19
CA GLU A 72 -4.23 4.02 -9.09
C GLU A 72 -4.67 2.60 -9.45
N GLU A 73 -5.26 2.40 -10.62
CA GLU A 73 -5.71 1.08 -11.06
C GLU A 73 -4.53 0.13 -11.29
N GLU A 74 -3.45 0.63 -11.90
CA GLU A 74 -2.22 -0.14 -12.06
C GLU A 74 -1.58 -0.51 -10.71
N ALA A 75 -1.60 0.41 -9.75
CA ALA A 75 -1.13 0.17 -8.39
C ALA A 75 -1.98 -0.87 -7.67
N LYS A 76 -3.32 -0.84 -7.82
CA LYS A 76 -4.24 -1.85 -7.27
C LYS A 76 -3.96 -3.23 -7.84
N VAL A 77 -3.83 -3.35 -9.17
CA VAL A 77 -3.55 -4.62 -9.85
C VAL A 77 -2.19 -5.18 -9.40
N THR A 78 -1.16 -4.34 -9.37
CA THR A 78 0.19 -4.74 -8.96
C THR A 78 0.22 -5.17 -7.49
N ARG A 79 -0.45 -4.44 -6.60
CA ARG A 79 -0.60 -4.80 -5.19
C ARG A 79 -1.33 -6.14 -5.02
N ALA A 80 -2.43 -6.35 -5.74
CA ALA A 80 -3.18 -7.60 -5.68
C ALA A 80 -2.32 -8.80 -6.12
N ARG A 81 -1.46 -8.63 -7.14
CA ARG A 81 -0.51 -9.66 -7.56
C ARG A 81 0.53 -9.96 -6.47
N LEU A 82 1.11 -8.94 -5.84
CA LEU A 82 2.04 -9.10 -4.71
C LEU A 82 1.39 -9.82 -3.52
N CYS A 83 0.12 -9.52 -3.20
CA CYS A 83 -0.63 -10.22 -2.16
C CYS A 83 -0.84 -11.71 -2.49
N ARG A 84 -1.19 -12.04 -3.73
CA ARG A 84 -1.32 -13.45 -4.17
C ARG A 84 0.00 -14.21 -4.05
N ILE A 85 1.12 -13.58 -4.41
CA ILE A 85 2.46 -14.19 -4.23
C ILE A 85 2.73 -14.43 -2.74
N ALA A 86 2.38 -13.48 -1.87
CA ALA A 86 2.53 -13.63 -0.42
C ALA A 86 1.73 -14.82 0.13
N GLU A 87 0.48 -14.97 -0.30
CA GLU A 87 -0.40 -16.10 0.09
C GLU A 87 0.17 -17.44 -0.39
N GLN A 88 0.62 -17.51 -1.64
CA GLN A 88 1.23 -18.73 -2.20
C GLN A 88 2.53 -19.09 -1.48
N LEU A 89 3.36 -18.09 -1.16
CA LEU A 89 4.61 -18.29 -0.44
C LEU A 89 4.36 -18.77 0.99
N ASP A 90 3.37 -18.20 1.69
CA ASP A 90 2.96 -18.66 3.02
C ASP A 90 2.45 -20.11 3.00
N LEU A 91 1.64 -20.46 1.99
CA LEU A 91 1.15 -21.84 1.81
C LEU A 91 2.30 -22.83 1.61
N VAL A 92 3.24 -22.54 0.71
CA VAL A 92 4.41 -23.41 0.46
C VAL A 92 5.26 -23.52 1.74
N SER A 93 5.49 -22.40 2.43
CA SER A 93 6.25 -22.35 3.69
C SER A 93 5.62 -23.21 4.79
N ARG A 94 4.28 -23.21 4.92
CA ARG A 94 3.56 -24.08 5.87
C ARG A 94 3.64 -25.55 5.52
N GLN A 95 3.49 -25.90 4.23
CA GLN A 95 3.65 -27.28 3.76
C GLN A 95 5.06 -27.81 4.06
N MET A 96 6.08 -26.95 3.98
CA MET A 96 7.43 -27.33 4.36
C MET A 96 7.59 -27.64 5.86
N GLY A 97 6.79 -27.05 6.75
CA GLY A 97 6.93 -27.24 8.20
C GLY A 97 6.56 -28.64 8.71
N CYS A 98 5.80 -29.44 7.94
CA CYS A 98 5.15 -30.65 8.43
C CYS A 98 5.81 -31.97 8.00
N GLU A 99 6.79 -31.97 7.11
CA GLU A 99 7.37 -33.21 6.58
C GLU A 99 8.85 -33.32 6.93
N GLY A 100 9.26 -34.34 7.67
CA GLY A 100 10.68 -34.57 7.98
C GLY A 100 10.82 -35.61 9.07
N THR A 101 11.68 -36.61 8.84
CA THR A 101 11.86 -37.73 9.78
C THR A 101 13.15 -37.62 10.57
N THR A 102 14.13 -36.85 10.08
CA THR A 102 15.45 -36.71 10.72
C THR A 102 15.69 -35.30 11.27
N PRO A 103 16.46 -35.13 12.36
CA PRO A 103 16.76 -33.81 12.94
C PRO A 103 17.38 -32.83 11.93
N ARG A 104 18.27 -33.32 11.06
CA ARG A 104 18.91 -32.51 10.02
C ARG A 104 17.94 -32.01 8.95
N GLN A 105 16.97 -32.84 8.55
CA GLN A 105 15.91 -32.43 7.61
C GLN A 105 14.99 -31.39 8.25
N LEU A 106 14.61 -31.59 9.51
CA LEU A 106 13.78 -30.63 10.25
C LEU A 106 14.49 -29.27 10.40
N GLN A 107 15.79 -29.27 10.70
CA GLN A 107 16.58 -28.04 10.79
C GLN A 107 16.62 -27.29 9.45
N LEU A 108 16.88 -27.98 8.34
CA LEU A 108 16.89 -27.37 7.01
C LEU A 108 15.52 -26.76 6.66
N ARG A 109 14.45 -27.52 6.86
CA ARG A 109 13.08 -27.05 6.56
C ARG A 109 12.67 -25.89 7.46
N GLY A 110 13.08 -25.91 8.73
CA GLY A 110 12.93 -24.79 9.65
C GLY A 110 13.64 -23.52 9.18
N ALA A 111 14.88 -23.64 8.69
CA ALA A 111 15.64 -22.51 8.12
C ALA A 111 14.97 -21.95 6.87
N LEU A 112 14.47 -22.81 5.97
CA LEU A 112 13.75 -22.38 4.78
C LEU A 112 12.43 -21.66 5.13
N ARG A 113 11.66 -22.20 6.07
CA ARG A 113 10.43 -21.57 6.57
C ARG A 113 10.73 -20.19 7.18
N LEU A 114 11.79 -20.08 7.97
CA LEU A 114 12.24 -18.82 8.56
C LEU A 114 12.60 -17.79 7.48
N ALA A 115 13.34 -18.19 6.44
CA ALA A 115 13.69 -17.33 5.32
C ALA A 115 12.43 -16.80 4.59
N ALA A 116 11.46 -17.68 4.32
CA ALA A 116 10.19 -17.28 3.71
C ALA A 116 9.40 -16.30 4.61
N SER A 117 9.30 -16.58 5.92
CA SER A 117 8.63 -15.69 6.87
C SER A 117 9.31 -14.32 6.97
N HIS A 118 10.64 -14.28 6.91
CA HIS A 118 11.40 -13.04 6.89
C HIS A 118 11.11 -12.22 5.62
N PHE A 119 11.16 -12.86 4.46
CA PHE A 119 10.82 -12.23 3.17
C PHE A 119 9.40 -11.68 3.16
N LEU A 120 8.42 -12.45 3.63
CA LEU A 120 7.02 -12.02 3.74
C LEU A 120 6.89 -10.76 4.60
N ARG A 121 7.51 -10.74 5.78
CA ARG A 121 7.42 -9.61 6.72
C ARG A 121 8.08 -8.34 6.17
N GLN A 122 9.24 -8.47 5.53
CA GLN A 122 10.00 -7.31 5.05
C GLN A 122 9.52 -6.79 3.69
N GLY A 123 9.16 -7.69 2.77
CA GLY A 123 8.85 -7.32 1.39
C GLY A 123 7.36 -7.15 1.09
N LEU A 124 6.50 -8.03 1.63
CA LEU A 124 5.13 -8.17 1.12
C LEU A 124 4.04 -7.76 2.12
N LEU A 125 4.25 -7.99 3.42
CA LEU A 125 3.30 -7.58 4.47
C LEU A 125 3.50 -6.12 4.89
N GLY A 126 4.71 -5.57 4.68
CA GLY A 126 5.05 -4.17 4.95
C GLY A 126 4.76 -3.21 3.80
N LEU A 127 4.02 -3.63 2.76
CA LEU A 127 3.80 -2.79 1.58
C LEU A 127 3.00 -1.53 1.91
N PRO A 128 3.50 -0.33 1.54
CA PRO A 128 2.78 0.92 1.79
C PRO A 128 1.38 0.84 1.18
N GLY A 129 0.36 1.21 1.94
CA GLY A 129 -1.02 1.25 1.44
C GLY A 129 -1.15 2.23 0.29
N LEU A 130 -2.11 2.01 -0.60
CA LEU A 130 -2.47 3.03 -1.57
C LEU A 130 -2.89 4.29 -0.80
N PRO A 131 -2.44 5.48 -1.22
CA PRO A 131 -3.01 6.73 -0.72
C PRO A 131 -4.52 6.64 -0.88
N LYS A 132 -5.25 6.74 0.24
CA LYS A 132 -6.69 6.91 0.14
C LYS A 132 -6.91 8.20 -0.65
N PRO A 133 -7.93 8.28 -1.52
CA PRO A 133 -8.36 9.57 -2.03
C PRO A 133 -8.54 10.42 -0.78
N GLN A 134 -7.71 11.46 -0.62
CA GLN A 134 -7.98 12.41 0.44
C GLN A 134 -9.41 12.87 0.17
N PRO A 135 -10.35 12.74 1.12
CA PRO A 135 -11.53 13.59 1.03
C PRO A 135 -10.93 14.98 0.83
N GLN A 136 -11.19 15.59 -0.32
CA GLN A 136 -10.78 16.96 -0.55
C GLN A 136 -11.16 17.68 0.75
N PRO A 137 -10.24 18.41 1.41
CA PRO A 137 -10.63 19.19 2.57
C PRO A 137 -11.85 19.93 2.10
N GLU A 138 -13.00 19.57 2.67
CA GLU A 138 -14.26 20.22 2.42
C GLU A 138 -13.93 21.69 2.54
N GLN A 139 -13.90 22.38 1.39
CA GLN A 139 -13.57 23.78 1.32
C GLN A 139 -14.78 24.48 1.95
N GLY A 140 -14.82 24.39 3.28
CA GLY A 140 -15.71 25.11 4.16
C GLY A 140 -15.52 26.54 3.75
N TRP A 141 -16.60 27.12 3.26
CA TRP A 141 -16.57 28.46 2.74
C TRP A 141 -16.13 29.38 3.88
N SER A 142 -14.97 30.00 3.72
CA SER A 142 -14.49 31.04 4.63
C SER A 142 -14.79 32.39 3.98
N PRO A 143 -15.59 33.26 4.61
CA PRO A 143 -15.78 34.59 4.08
C PRO A 143 -14.46 35.36 4.06
N SER A 144 -14.29 36.20 3.05
CA SER A 144 -13.25 37.22 3.02
C SER A 144 -13.48 38.25 4.12
N SER A 145 -12.39 38.76 4.71
CA SER A 145 -12.45 39.77 5.76
C SER A 145 -13.28 40.97 5.32
N VAL A 146 -14.42 41.19 5.99
CA VAL A 146 -15.27 42.36 5.79
C VAL A 146 -14.73 43.47 6.70
N LYS A 147 -14.33 44.60 6.12
CA LYS A 147 -13.99 45.79 6.92
C LYS A 147 -15.25 46.26 7.63
N ALA A 148 -15.27 46.18 8.96
CA ALA A 148 -16.31 46.81 9.75
C ALA A 148 -16.24 48.34 9.57
N LEU A 149 -17.39 48.99 9.46
CA LEU A 149 -17.48 50.45 9.44
C LEU A 149 -16.93 51.00 10.78
N PRO A 150 -16.09 52.06 10.77
CA PRO A 150 -15.39 52.52 11.98
C PRO A 150 -16.25 53.21 13.06
N GLU A 151 -17.55 53.42 12.82
CA GLU A 151 -18.38 54.36 13.61
C GLU A 151 -19.67 53.75 14.19
N GLU A 152 -19.74 52.44 14.43
CA GLU A 152 -20.89 51.84 15.14
C GLU A 152 -20.54 51.66 16.63
N GLU A 153 -21.18 52.42 17.51
CA GLU A 153 -20.93 52.41 18.97
C GLU A 153 -21.39 51.11 19.67
N ASP A 154 -22.28 50.32 19.05
CA ASP A 154 -22.78 49.06 19.62
C ASP A 154 -22.08 47.83 19.02
N PRO A 155 -21.38 47.00 19.82
CA PRO A 155 -20.74 45.77 19.34
C PRO A 155 -21.73 44.80 18.67
N LEU A 156 -23.01 44.81 19.04
CA LEU A 156 -24.02 43.96 18.42
C LEU A 156 -24.44 44.48 17.04
N ALA A 157 -24.53 45.80 16.87
CA ALA A 157 -24.77 46.43 15.57
C ALA A 157 -23.59 46.18 14.60
N GLN A 158 -22.36 46.24 15.12
CA GLN A 158 -21.15 45.91 14.35
C GLN A 158 -21.16 44.45 13.87
N GLN A 159 -21.52 43.49 14.72
CA GLN A 159 -21.62 42.09 14.34
C GLN A 159 -22.70 41.87 13.27
N MET A 160 -23.85 42.53 13.38
CA MET A 160 -24.87 42.50 12.34
C MET A 160 -24.36 43.04 10.99
N ALA A 161 -23.52 44.08 10.98
CA ALA A 161 -22.91 44.61 9.76
C ALA A 161 -21.93 43.61 9.12
N ILE A 162 -21.14 42.91 9.94
CA ILE A 162 -20.21 41.86 9.48
C ILE A 162 -20.99 40.71 8.83
N ILE A 163 -22.03 40.21 9.51
CA ILE A 163 -22.86 39.11 8.99
C ILE A 163 -23.56 39.49 7.68
N ARG A 164 -24.03 40.73 7.53
CA ARG A 164 -24.58 41.23 6.25
C ARG A 164 -23.55 41.14 5.11
N GLY A 165 -22.29 41.48 5.38
CA GLY A 165 -21.20 41.33 4.41
C GLY A 165 -20.96 39.87 4.03
N TYR A 166 -20.99 38.95 5.01
CA TYR A 166 -20.85 37.52 4.74
C TYR A 166 -22.03 36.97 3.92
N ILE A 167 -23.26 37.39 4.19
CA ILE A 167 -24.43 37.00 3.37
C ILE A 167 -24.25 37.43 1.91
N GLN A 168 -23.73 38.65 1.68
CA GLN A 168 -23.48 39.13 0.33
C GLN A 168 -22.42 38.26 -0.40
N GLN A 169 -21.35 37.87 0.30
CA GLN A 169 -20.33 37.00 -0.25
C GLN A 169 -20.85 35.57 -0.50
N ALA A 170 -21.65 35.02 0.41
CA ALA A 170 -22.28 33.71 0.26
C ALA A 170 -23.24 33.71 -0.96
N LYS A 171 -24.00 34.79 -1.14
CA LYS A 171 -24.88 34.98 -2.30
C LYS A 171 -24.10 35.07 -3.61
N GLN A 172 -22.99 35.81 -3.65
CA GLN A 172 -22.13 35.93 -4.83
C GLN A 172 -21.45 34.61 -5.21
N SER A 173 -21.18 33.75 -4.24
CA SER A 173 -20.55 32.44 -4.43
C SER A 173 -21.57 31.29 -4.57
N GLN A 174 -22.87 31.60 -4.62
CA GLN A 174 -23.97 30.62 -4.72
C GLN A 174 -23.93 29.52 -3.65
N ARG A 175 -23.49 29.89 -2.45
CA ARG A 175 -23.36 29.03 -1.27
C ARG A 175 -24.64 29.10 -0.43
N TYR A 176 -25.65 28.32 -0.83
CA TYR A 176 -27.01 28.43 -0.28
C TYR A 176 -27.14 27.95 1.17
N GLU A 177 -26.38 26.94 1.58
CA GLU A 177 -26.39 26.42 2.96
C GLU A 177 -25.77 27.42 3.94
N GLU A 178 -24.63 28.00 3.57
CA GLU A 178 -23.99 29.06 4.33
C GLU A 178 -24.86 30.33 4.35
N LEU A 179 -25.54 30.67 3.25
CA LEU A 179 -26.49 31.78 3.19
C LEU A 179 -27.67 31.59 4.18
N ALA A 180 -28.31 30.42 4.19
CA ALA A 180 -29.42 30.14 5.09
C ALA A 180 -28.99 30.22 6.57
N SER A 181 -27.79 29.71 6.87
CA SER A 181 -27.22 29.74 8.23
C SER A 181 -26.88 31.17 8.67
N LEU A 182 -26.30 32.00 7.79
CA LEU A 182 -26.00 33.40 8.08
C LEU A 182 -27.26 34.26 8.22
N GLU A 183 -28.32 33.98 7.46
CA GLU A 183 -29.61 34.65 7.59
C GLU A 183 -30.28 34.35 8.94
N ALA A 184 -30.22 33.09 9.40
CA ALA A 184 -30.69 32.70 10.74
C ALA A 184 -29.91 33.43 11.84
N ASN A 185 -28.58 33.46 11.75
CA ASN A 185 -27.74 34.18 12.70
C ASN A 185 -28.05 35.69 12.73
N LEU A 186 -28.26 36.31 11.56
CA LEU A 186 -28.64 37.72 11.49
C LEU A 186 -30.00 38.00 12.15
N LEU A 187 -30.95 37.06 12.04
CA LEU A 187 -32.25 37.17 12.69
C LEU A 187 -32.12 37.10 14.22
N GLU A 188 -31.33 36.16 14.74
CA GLU A 188 -31.05 36.02 16.17
C GLU A 188 -30.40 37.29 16.73
N LEU A 189 -29.40 37.84 16.04
CA LEU A 189 -28.73 39.08 16.46
C LEU A 189 -29.69 40.28 16.50
N LYS A 190 -30.62 40.38 15.55
CA LYS A 190 -31.67 41.42 15.54
C LYS A 190 -32.63 41.28 16.73
N GLN A 191 -33.05 40.06 17.06
CA GLN A 191 -33.94 39.82 18.20
C GLN A 191 -33.24 40.20 19.51
N GLU A 192 -31.97 39.83 19.66
CA GLU A 192 -31.16 40.18 20.82
C GLU A 192 -30.96 41.69 20.94
N TYR A 193 -30.73 42.38 19.83
CA TYR A 193 -30.60 43.84 19.79
C TYR A 193 -31.88 44.51 20.30
N LEU A 194 -33.03 44.12 19.74
CA LEU A 194 -34.33 44.62 20.16
C LEU A 194 -34.60 44.34 21.64
N ARG A 195 -34.24 43.15 22.14
CA ARG A 195 -34.39 42.79 23.56
C ARG A 195 -33.58 43.72 24.46
N ARG A 196 -32.37 44.12 24.05
CA ARG A 196 -31.50 45.03 24.82
C ARG A 196 -31.95 46.48 24.75
N THR A 197 -32.38 46.94 23.58
CA THR A 197 -32.81 48.33 23.38
C THR A 197 -34.20 48.62 23.92
N LEU A 198 -35.14 47.66 23.81
CA LEU A 198 -36.52 47.79 24.30
C LEU A 198 -36.70 47.25 25.73
N GLY A 199 -35.81 46.40 26.22
CA GLY A 199 -35.82 45.85 27.58
C GLY A 199 -35.13 46.72 28.62
N SER A 200 -34.53 47.84 28.23
CA SER A 200 -34.03 48.86 29.17
C SER A 200 -35.15 49.85 29.46
N PRO A 201 -35.81 49.84 30.64
CA PRO A 201 -36.72 50.92 31.00
C PRO A 201 -35.91 52.22 31.03
N ALA A 202 -36.41 53.24 30.35
CA ALA A 202 -35.92 54.60 30.47
C ALA A 202 -35.88 54.98 31.96
N LYS A 203 -34.74 55.49 32.42
CA LYS A 203 -34.65 56.21 33.70
C LYS A 203 -35.51 57.46 33.65
#